data_AF-A0A9D5C9G2-F1
#
_entry.id   AF-A0A9D5C9G2-F1
#
_cell.length_a   1.000
_cell.length_b   1.000
_cell.length_c   1.000
_cell.angle_alpha   90.00
_cell.angle_beta   90.00
_cell.angle_gamma   90.00
#
_symmetry.space_group_name_H-M   'P 1'
#
loop_
_entity.id
_entity.type
_entity.pdbx_description
1 polymer ?
#
loop_
_entity_poly.entity_id
_entity_poly.type
_entity_poly.pdbx_seq_one_letter_code
_entity_poly.pdbx_strand_id
1 'polypeptide(L)'
;MALIFSSSGFSQCFNCHNVNSSYSKPSKAADEFQIRFSRRTAAIATVILGSEAITDSNKAFSFELRFTVPDQTPEEAYAGIRSHAQDLLQIKSLIDSQSWREAQKALRQSSSYLKQDLYTVIQARPGNERPLLRKLYSNLFNNVSRLDYAARSKDAAVVQECFDNIVNAIDEIFTRI
;
A
#
# COMPACT_ATOMS: atom_id res chain seq x y z
N MET A 1 47.33 40.40 -20.11
CA MET A 1 45.99 39.78 -20.20
C MET A 1 45.64 39.33 -18.79
N ALA A 2 44.91 40.10 -17.97
CA ALA A 2 43.45 40.25 -17.99
C ALA A 2 42.77 38.87 -18.19
N LEU A 3 42.04 38.29 -17.23
CA LEU A 3 40.86 38.84 -16.56
C LEU A 3 40.65 38.28 -15.14
N ILE A 4 40.11 39.14 -14.29
CA ILE A 4 39.43 38.87 -13.03
C ILE A 4 38.09 38.18 -13.35
N PHE A 5 37.69 37.14 -12.62
CA PHE A 5 36.26 36.94 -12.31
C PHE A 5 36.06 36.28 -10.95
N SER A 6 35.27 36.99 -10.15
CA SER A 6 34.65 36.60 -8.90
C SER A 6 33.59 35.52 -9.14
N SER A 7 33.47 34.54 -8.26
CA SER A 7 32.19 33.89 -8.00
C SER A 7 32.14 33.37 -6.56
N SER A 8 31.61 34.24 -5.72
CA SER A 8 30.84 33.90 -4.52
C SER A 8 29.81 32.81 -4.80
N GLY A 9 30.01 31.63 -4.23
CA GLY A 9 29.05 30.51 -4.21
C GLY A 9 28.55 30.27 -2.80
N PHE A 10 27.64 31.13 -2.36
CA PHE A 10 26.95 31.09 -1.08
C PHE A 10 25.98 29.88 -1.08
N SER A 11 26.44 28.69 -0.70
CA SER A 11 25.52 27.57 -0.46
C SER A 11 24.99 27.65 0.96
N GLN A 12 23.93 28.43 1.11
CA GLN A 12 23.16 28.54 2.32
C GLN A 12 22.56 27.17 2.65
N CYS A 13 23.05 26.54 3.71
CA CYS A 13 22.43 25.37 4.31
C CYS A 13 20.98 25.72 4.63
N PHE A 14 20.04 24.99 4.03
CA PHE A 14 18.62 25.11 4.37
C PHE A 14 18.45 24.73 5.85
N ASN A 15 18.03 25.73 6.62
CA ASN A 15 17.49 25.58 7.96
C ASN A 15 16.29 24.62 7.91
N CYS A 16 16.48 23.38 8.37
CA CYS A 16 15.37 22.55 8.79
C CYS A 16 14.84 23.13 10.10
N HIS A 17 13.75 23.90 10.01
CA HIS A 17 12.98 24.26 11.19
C HIS A 17 12.46 22.99 11.84
N ASN A 18 12.99 22.75 13.04
CA ASN A 18 12.55 21.77 14.00
C ASN A 18 11.11 22.09 14.41
N VAL A 19 10.13 21.43 13.79
CA VAL A 19 8.76 21.40 14.29
C VAL A 19 8.70 20.36 15.40
N ASN A 20 8.86 20.83 16.63
CA ASN A 20 8.49 20.09 17.83
C ASN A 20 6.99 19.78 17.78
N SER A 21 6.62 18.63 17.23
CA SER A 21 5.27 18.08 17.36
C SER A 21 5.13 17.47 18.74
N SER A 22 4.72 18.29 19.70
CA SER A 22 4.27 17.87 21.02
C SER A 22 3.08 16.93 20.89
N TYR A 23 3.34 15.63 21.07
CA TYR A 23 2.29 14.62 21.20
C TYR A 23 1.60 14.76 22.56
N SER A 24 0.42 15.37 22.57
CA SER A 24 -0.50 15.33 23.70
C SER A 24 -1.12 13.94 23.81
N LYS A 25 -0.86 13.25 24.93
CA LYS A 25 -1.55 12.01 25.34
C LYS A 25 -3.04 12.31 25.58
N PRO A 26 -3.99 11.53 25.05
CA PRO A 26 -5.36 11.59 25.52
C PRO A 26 -5.51 10.78 26.82
N SER A 27 -5.85 11.47 27.91
CA SER A 27 -6.29 10.87 29.16
C SER A 27 -7.64 10.18 28.96
N LYS A 28 -7.70 8.87 29.20
CA LYS A 28 -8.97 8.14 29.29
C LYS A 28 -9.60 8.48 30.65
N ALA A 29 -10.62 9.31 30.64
CA ALA A 29 -11.55 9.43 31.75
C ALA A 29 -12.45 8.19 31.75
N ALA A 30 -12.45 7.46 32.86
CA ALA A 30 -13.43 6.43 33.14
C ALA A 30 -14.76 7.14 33.45
N ASP A 31 -15.79 6.89 32.65
CA ASP A 31 -17.15 7.30 32.97
C ASP A 31 -17.76 6.22 33.87
N GLU A 32 -17.77 6.52 35.17
CA GLU A 32 -18.32 5.67 36.22
C GLU A 32 -19.82 5.95 36.34
N PHE A 33 -20.64 5.13 35.70
CA PHE A 33 -22.09 5.27 35.79
C PHE A 33 -22.59 4.76 37.15
N GLN A 34 -22.78 5.69 38.07
CA GLN A 34 -23.28 5.48 39.42
C GLN A 34 -24.72 4.94 39.42
N ILE A 35 -24.90 3.65 39.67
CA ILE A 35 -26.21 3.05 39.94
C ILE A 35 -26.61 3.37 41.39
N ARG A 36 -27.46 4.38 41.57
CA ARG A 36 -28.15 4.62 42.85
C ARG A 36 -29.18 3.51 43.10
N PHE A 37 -28.85 2.57 43.98
CA PHE A 37 -29.84 1.65 44.54
C PHE A 37 -30.74 2.37 45.55
N SER A 38 -31.98 2.68 45.13
CA SER A 38 -33.08 2.99 46.04
C SER A 38 -34.04 1.81 46.09
N ARG A 39 -34.25 1.28 47.29
CA ARG A 39 -35.11 0.14 47.60
C ARG A 39 -36.56 0.43 47.20
N ARG A 40 -37.15 -0.40 46.32
CA ARG A 40 -38.57 -0.87 46.37
C ARG A 40 -38.91 -1.72 45.12
N THR A 41 -39.19 -3.00 45.36
CA THR A 41 -40.19 -3.87 44.70
C THR A 41 -40.47 -3.72 43.19
N ALA A 42 -40.20 -4.78 42.41
CA ALA A 42 -41.18 -5.53 41.59
C ALA A 42 -40.43 -6.41 40.56
N ALA A 43 -40.83 -7.67 40.47
CA ALA A 43 -40.32 -8.62 39.48
C ALA A 43 -40.76 -8.22 38.06
N ILE A 44 -39.81 -8.09 37.14
CA ILE A 44 -40.07 -8.07 35.70
C ILE A 44 -39.11 -9.07 35.06
N ALA A 45 -39.62 -10.26 34.78
CA ALA A 45 -38.94 -11.24 33.93
C ALA A 45 -38.98 -10.71 32.49
N THR A 46 -37.84 -10.28 31.96
CA THR A 46 -37.68 -9.95 30.54
C THR A 46 -36.82 -11.03 29.91
N VAL A 47 -37.47 -11.84 29.05
CA VAL A 47 -36.80 -12.76 28.13
C VAL A 47 -36.06 -11.91 27.11
N ILE A 48 -34.73 -11.82 27.21
CA ILE A 48 -33.90 -11.23 26.15
C ILE A 48 -33.63 -12.33 25.13
N LEU A 49 -34.49 -12.40 24.12
CA LEU A 49 -34.16 -12.97 22.83
C LEU A 49 -33.30 -11.95 22.06
N GLY A 50 -32.20 -12.42 21.48
CA GLY A 50 -31.53 -11.75 20.37
C GLY A 50 -30.44 -10.76 20.76
N SER A 51 -29.20 -11.19 20.62
CA SER A 51 -28.10 -10.33 20.18
C SER A 51 -27.10 -11.21 19.45
N GLU A 52 -27.32 -11.41 18.15
CA GLU A 52 -26.22 -11.79 17.29
C GLU A 52 -25.24 -10.61 17.30
N ALA A 53 -24.09 -10.84 17.92
CA ALA A 53 -22.99 -9.91 17.90
C ALA A 53 -22.59 -9.67 16.44
N ILE A 54 -22.95 -8.50 15.91
CA ILE A 54 -22.31 -7.97 14.71
C ILE A 54 -20.85 -7.72 15.12
N THR A 55 -20.02 -8.73 14.87
CA THR A 55 -18.58 -8.56 14.88
C THR A 55 -18.27 -7.65 13.69
N ASP A 56 -18.26 -6.34 13.93
CA ASP A 56 -17.65 -5.38 13.03
C ASP A 56 -16.14 -5.67 13.01
N SER A 57 -15.79 -6.65 12.19
CA SER A 57 -14.43 -7.05 11.91
C SER A 57 -13.81 -5.92 11.10
N ASN A 58 -13.40 -4.87 11.80
CA ASN A 58 -12.36 -3.96 11.35
C ASN A 58 -11.07 -4.80 11.23
N LYS A 59 -10.99 -5.59 10.15
CA LYS A 59 -9.81 -6.37 9.78
C LYS A 59 -8.71 -5.36 9.48
N ALA A 60 -7.92 -5.05 10.50
CA ALA A 60 -6.70 -4.29 10.36
C ALA A 60 -5.84 -4.99 9.31
N PHE A 61 -5.56 -4.30 8.20
CA PHE A 61 -4.61 -4.81 7.23
C PHE A 61 -3.22 -4.64 7.82
N SER A 62 -2.73 -5.71 8.42
CA SER A 62 -1.29 -5.85 8.65
C SER A 62 -0.65 -5.97 7.27
N PHE A 63 -0.07 -4.89 6.78
CA PHE A 63 0.81 -4.98 5.62
C PHE A 63 2.09 -5.66 6.11
N GLU A 64 2.21 -6.95 5.84
CA GLU A 64 3.47 -7.66 6.04
C GLU A 64 4.42 -7.24 4.94
N LEU A 65 5.06 -6.08 5.15
CA LEU A 65 6.12 -5.57 4.31
C LEU A 65 7.34 -6.48 4.50
N ARG A 66 7.40 -7.57 3.72
CA ARG A 66 8.51 -8.53 3.66
C ARG A 66 9.81 -7.92 3.08
N PHE A 67 9.99 -6.61 3.19
CA PHE A 67 11.18 -5.85 2.74
C PHE A 67 12.48 -6.32 3.38
N THR A 68 12.40 -7.00 4.53
CA THR A 68 13.54 -7.52 5.27
C THR A 68 13.55 -9.03 5.38
N VAL A 69 12.79 -9.78 4.58
CA VAL A 69 12.88 -11.24 4.58
C VAL A 69 14.21 -11.61 3.92
N PRO A 70 15.23 -11.99 4.69
CA PRO A 70 16.35 -12.70 4.10
C PRO A 70 15.77 -14.06 3.66
N ASP A 71 16.27 -14.66 2.58
CA ASP A 71 16.02 -16.07 2.27
C ASP A 71 14.84 -16.42 1.33
N GLN A 72 14.13 -15.47 0.70
CA GLN A 72 13.27 -15.89 -0.43
C GLN A 72 14.16 -16.39 -1.57
N THR A 73 14.03 -17.68 -1.90
CA THR A 73 14.79 -18.28 -3.00
C THR A 73 14.25 -17.80 -4.36
N PRO A 74 15.09 -17.74 -5.41
CA PRO A 74 14.60 -17.44 -6.76
C PRO A 74 13.49 -18.39 -7.20
N GLU A 75 13.58 -19.67 -6.84
CA GLU A 75 12.59 -20.71 -7.16
C GLU A 75 11.23 -20.42 -6.52
N GLU A 76 11.21 -20.04 -5.25
CA GLU A 76 9.99 -19.60 -4.56
C GLU A 76 9.39 -18.35 -5.20
N ALA A 77 10.23 -17.38 -5.57
CA ALA A 77 9.79 -16.16 -6.26
C ALA A 77 9.15 -16.48 -7.62
N TYR A 78 9.74 -17.38 -8.41
CA TYR A 78 9.15 -17.85 -9.68
C TYR A 78 7.83 -18.59 -9.48
N ALA A 79 7.68 -19.34 -8.38
CA ALA A 79 6.42 -20.02 -8.08
C ALA A 79 5.31 -19.01 -7.69
N GLY A 80 5.65 -17.97 -6.93
CA GLY A 80 4.70 -16.97 -6.44
C GLY A 80 4.31 -15.90 -7.44
N ILE A 81 5.22 -15.51 -8.35
CA ILE A 81 5.06 -14.33 -9.22
C ILE A 81 3.75 -14.33 -10.03
N ARG A 82 3.30 -15.50 -10.52
CA ARG A 82 2.05 -15.61 -11.29
C ARG A 82 0.83 -15.34 -10.42
N SER A 83 0.81 -15.88 -9.20
CA SER A 83 -0.28 -15.64 -8.24
C SER A 83 -0.34 -14.16 -7.87
N HIS A 84 0.80 -13.56 -7.54
CA HIS A 84 0.86 -12.16 -7.14
C HIS A 84 0.52 -11.19 -8.28
N ALA A 85 0.87 -11.54 -9.52
CA ALA A 85 0.41 -10.79 -10.69
C ALA A 85 -1.11 -10.92 -10.89
N GLN A 86 -1.69 -12.11 -10.70
CA GLN A 86 -3.15 -12.29 -10.75
C GLN A 86 -3.87 -11.47 -9.68
N ASP A 87 -3.37 -11.46 -8.45
CA ASP A 87 -3.93 -10.63 -7.36
C ASP A 87 -3.92 -9.14 -7.73
N LEU A 88 -2.85 -8.68 -8.40
CA LEU A 88 -2.76 -7.31 -8.89
C LEU A 88 -3.79 -7.01 -10.00
N LEU A 89 -4.12 -7.99 -10.85
CA LEU A 89 -5.13 -7.84 -11.90
C LEU A 89 -6.57 -7.91 -11.38
N GLN A 90 -6.81 -8.61 -10.28
CA GLN A 90 -8.14 -8.72 -9.66
C GLN A 90 -8.69 -7.38 -9.13
N ILE A 91 -7.83 -6.37 -8.95
CA ILE A 91 -8.26 -5.01 -8.58
C ILE A 91 -9.21 -4.39 -9.60
N LYS A 92 -9.26 -4.92 -10.84
CA LYS A 92 -10.18 -4.45 -11.89
C LYS A 92 -11.61 -4.36 -11.38
N SER A 93 -12.07 -5.37 -10.63
CA SER A 93 -13.40 -5.39 -10.03
C SER A 93 -13.69 -4.17 -9.15
N LEU A 94 -12.69 -3.70 -8.40
CA LEU A 94 -12.77 -2.52 -7.53
C LEU A 94 -12.69 -1.21 -8.31
N ILE A 95 -11.96 -1.20 -9.42
CA ILE A 95 -11.90 -0.06 -10.36
C ILE A 95 -13.25 0.11 -11.05
N ASP A 96 -13.82 -1.00 -11.56
CA ASP A 96 -15.12 -1.01 -12.24
C ASP A 96 -16.25 -0.55 -11.31
N SER A 97 -16.20 -0.93 -10.02
CA SER A 97 -17.14 -0.47 -8.98
C SER A 97 -16.81 0.90 -8.38
N GLN A 98 -15.75 1.56 -8.85
CA GLN A 98 -15.24 2.84 -8.34
C GLN A 98 -14.99 2.86 -6.83
N SER A 99 -14.65 1.71 -6.26
CA SER A 99 -14.31 1.54 -4.84
C SER A 99 -12.85 1.97 -4.62
N TRP A 100 -12.57 3.26 -4.79
CA TRP A 100 -11.21 3.80 -4.89
C TRP A 100 -10.32 3.49 -3.69
N ARG A 101 -10.87 3.53 -2.47
CA ARG A 101 -10.10 3.30 -1.24
C ARG A 101 -9.70 1.83 -1.13
N GLU A 102 -10.62 0.94 -1.46
CA GLU A 102 -10.44 -0.50 -1.50
C GLU A 102 -9.47 -0.88 -2.62
N ALA A 103 -9.61 -0.27 -3.81
CA ALA A 103 -8.72 -0.43 -4.94
C ALA A 103 -7.28 -0.04 -4.58
N GLN A 104 -7.06 1.13 -3.97
CA GLN A 104 -5.73 1.55 -3.51
C GLN A 104 -5.13 0.58 -2.48
N LYS A 105 -5.95 0.09 -1.56
CA LYS A 105 -5.52 -0.85 -0.52
C LYS A 105 -5.09 -2.19 -1.11
N ALA A 106 -5.91 -2.76 -1.99
CA ALA A 106 -5.61 -4.00 -2.71
C ALA A 106 -4.40 -3.84 -3.63
N LEU A 107 -4.31 -2.72 -4.36
CA LEU A 107 -3.17 -2.38 -5.22
C LEU A 107 -1.86 -2.32 -4.43
N ARG A 108 -1.82 -1.59 -3.31
CA ARG A 108 -0.60 -1.47 -2.48
C ARG A 108 -0.17 -2.81 -1.90
N GLN A 109 -1.12 -3.66 -1.51
CA GLN A 109 -0.80 -4.99 -0.98
C GLN A 109 -0.24 -5.91 -2.07
N SER A 110 -1.01 -6.12 -3.14
CA SER A 110 -0.61 -7.00 -4.25
C SER A 110 0.70 -6.56 -4.92
N SER A 111 0.85 -5.25 -5.16
CA SER A 111 2.09 -4.70 -5.72
C SER A 111 3.31 -4.86 -4.82
N SER A 112 3.14 -4.88 -3.49
CA SER A 112 4.25 -5.12 -2.56
C SER A 112 4.82 -6.53 -2.69
N TYR A 113 3.96 -7.55 -2.80
CA TYR A 113 4.39 -8.93 -3.00
C TYR A 113 5.04 -9.11 -4.38
N LEU A 114 4.36 -8.64 -5.44
CA LEU A 114 4.90 -8.73 -6.79
C LEU A 114 6.24 -8.01 -6.94
N LYS A 115 6.43 -6.89 -6.22
CA LYS A 115 7.69 -6.14 -6.19
C LYS A 115 8.84 -6.98 -5.63
N GLN A 116 8.57 -7.74 -4.58
CA GLN A 116 9.55 -8.62 -3.96
C GLN A 116 9.95 -9.74 -4.94
N ASP A 117 8.98 -10.47 -5.49
CA ASP A 117 9.26 -11.60 -6.39
C ASP A 117 10.01 -11.16 -7.64
N LEU A 118 9.54 -10.09 -8.29
CA LEU A 118 10.19 -9.57 -9.49
C LEU A 118 11.62 -9.12 -9.19
N TYR A 119 11.86 -8.49 -8.05
CA TYR A 119 13.22 -8.08 -7.69
C TYR A 119 14.13 -9.31 -7.54
N THR A 120 13.69 -10.33 -6.81
CA THR A 120 14.44 -11.59 -6.61
C THR A 120 14.71 -12.29 -7.94
N VAL A 121 13.70 -12.43 -8.79
CA VAL A 121 13.80 -12.98 -10.15
C VAL A 121 14.82 -12.22 -11.00
N ILE A 122 14.77 -10.89 -10.99
CA ILE A 122 15.71 -10.05 -11.74
C ILE A 122 17.14 -10.19 -11.22
N GLN A 123 17.35 -10.35 -9.91
CA GLN A 123 18.69 -10.55 -9.36
C GLN A 123 19.30 -11.90 -9.73
N ALA A 124 18.47 -12.93 -9.91
CA ALA A 124 18.91 -14.27 -10.31
C ALA A 124 19.27 -14.40 -11.82
N ARG A 125 18.89 -13.42 -12.65
CA ARG A 125 19.14 -13.43 -14.10
C ARG A 125 20.58 -13.03 -14.47
N PRO A 126 21.08 -13.47 -15.65
CA PRO A 126 22.42 -13.12 -16.10
C PRO A 126 22.57 -11.62 -16.36
N GLY A 127 23.81 -11.12 -16.25
CA GLY A 127 24.11 -9.68 -16.25
C GLY A 127 23.62 -8.90 -17.49
N ASN A 128 23.57 -9.55 -18.64
CA ASN A 128 23.14 -9.00 -19.93
C ASN A 128 21.62 -8.75 -20.01
N GLU A 129 20.80 -9.55 -19.33
CA GLU A 129 19.33 -9.44 -19.37
C GLU A 129 18.78 -8.45 -18.33
N ARG A 130 19.51 -8.26 -17.22
CA ARG A 130 19.09 -7.40 -16.10
C ARG A 130 18.74 -5.96 -16.50
N PRO A 131 19.46 -5.25 -17.40
CA PRO A 131 19.10 -3.88 -17.78
C PRO A 131 17.71 -3.79 -18.42
N LEU A 132 17.37 -4.73 -19.30
CA LEU A 132 16.06 -4.77 -19.95
C LEU A 132 14.96 -5.05 -18.92
N LEU A 133 15.14 -6.09 -18.08
CA LEU A 133 14.15 -6.44 -17.07
C LEU A 133 13.94 -5.32 -16.04
N ARG A 134 14.98 -4.58 -15.67
CA ARG A 134 14.85 -3.39 -14.80
C ARG A 134 14.03 -2.30 -15.45
N LYS A 135 14.17 -2.08 -16.76
CA LYS A 135 13.36 -1.10 -17.49
C LYS A 135 11.87 -1.48 -17.45
N LEU A 136 11.55 -2.76 -17.68
CA LEU A 136 10.18 -3.28 -17.61
C LEU A 136 9.61 -3.18 -16.20
N TYR A 137 10.39 -3.59 -15.20
CA TYR A 137 10.06 -3.43 -13.78
C TYR A 137 9.73 -1.97 -13.43
N SER A 138 10.58 -1.03 -13.84
CA SER A 138 10.33 0.39 -13.62
C SER A 138 9.06 0.87 -14.32
N ASN A 139 8.81 0.44 -15.57
CA ASN A 139 7.60 0.79 -16.29
C ASN A 139 6.33 0.30 -15.56
N LEU A 140 6.31 -0.97 -15.15
CA LEU A 140 5.20 -1.56 -14.38
C LEU A 140 4.92 -0.75 -13.11
N PHE A 141 5.92 -0.56 -12.26
CA PHE A 141 5.71 0.08 -10.96
C PHE A 141 5.48 1.60 -11.06
N ASN A 142 5.97 2.26 -12.10
CA ASN A 142 5.60 3.65 -12.39
C ASN A 142 4.10 3.76 -12.71
N ASN A 143 3.55 2.84 -13.51
CA ASN A 143 2.10 2.82 -13.77
C ASN A 143 1.29 2.46 -12.52
N VAL A 144 1.76 1.55 -11.66
CA VAL A 144 1.14 1.29 -10.34
C VAL A 144 1.10 2.56 -9.48
N SER A 145 2.20 3.32 -9.41
CA SER A 145 2.21 4.59 -8.66
C SER A 145 1.31 5.65 -9.27
N ARG A 146 1.25 5.76 -10.60
CA ARG A 146 0.31 6.66 -11.30
C ARG A 146 -1.14 6.27 -11.03
N LEU A 147 -1.47 4.98 -11.07
CA LEU A 147 -2.81 4.47 -10.75
C LEU A 147 -3.19 4.81 -9.31
N ASP A 148 -2.29 4.58 -8.34
CA ASP A 148 -2.53 4.90 -6.93
C ASP A 148 -2.86 6.40 -6.73
N TYR A 149 -2.13 7.27 -7.43
CA TYR A 149 -2.37 8.72 -7.41
C TYR A 149 -3.68 9.11 -8.12
N ALA A 150 -3.96 8.52 -9.29
CA ALA A 150 -5.19 8.78 -10.04
C ALA A 150 -6.44 8.33 -9.27
N ALA A 151 -6.37 7.18 -8.60
CA ALA A 151 -7.44 6.68 -7.74
C ALA A 151 -7.70 7.61 -6.54
N ARG A 152 -6.66 8.25 -5.99
CA ARG A 152 -6.81 9.28 -4.94
C ARG A 152 -7.62 10.49 -5.45
N SER A 153 -7.36 10.89 -6.69
CA SER A 153 -8.03 12.02 -7.34
C SER A 153 -9.36 11.62 -8.00
N LYS A 154 -9.71 10.33 -7.98
CA LYS A 154 -10.90 9.73 -8.61
C LYS A 154 -10.98 9.97 -10.11
N ASP A 155 -9.84 10.07 -10.77
CA ASP A 155 -9.75 10.23 -12.22
C ASP A 155 -9.88 8.85 -12.90
N ALA A 156 -11.11 8.47 -13.25
CA ALA A 156 -11.40 7.16 -13.81
C ALA A 156 -10.69 6.92 -15.15
N ALA A 157 -10.53 7.95 -15.98
CA ALA A 157 -9.88 7.83 -17.28
C ALA A 157 -8.40 7.49 -17.12
N VAL A 158 -7.69 8.23 -16.24
CA VAL A 158 -6.27 7.98 -15.97
C VAL A 158 -6.08 6.66 -15.22
N VAL A 159 -6.99 6.29 -14.31
CA VAL A 159 -6.94 4.97 -13.65
C VAL A 159 -7.02 3.85 -14.69
N GLN A 160 -7.95 3.92 -15.64
CA GLN A 160 -8.11 2.89 -16.67
C GLN A 160 -6.89 2.82 -17.58
N GLU A 161 -6.36 3.96 -18.04
CA GLU A 161 -5.13 4.01 -18.84
C GLU A 161 -3.95 3.37 -18.09
N CYS A 162 -3.78 3.70 -16.81
CA CYS A 162 -2.70 3.11 -16.00
C CYS A 162 -2.92 1.61 -15.80
N PHE A 163 -4.16 1.15 -15.64
CA PHE A 163 -4.48 -0.27 -15.48
C PHE A 163 -4.16 -1.06 -16.75
N ASP A 164 -4.55 -0.56 -17.92
CA ASP A 164 -4.25 -1.21 -19.20
C ASP A 164 -2.73 -1.28 -19.45
N ASN A 165 -1.99 -0.21 -19.09
CA ASN A 165 -0.53 -0.22 -19.13
C ASN A 165 0.09 -1.23 -18.16
N ILE A 166 -0.50 -1.43 -16.98
CA ILE A 166 -0.06 -2.46 -16.01
C ILE A 166 -0.26 -3.86 -16.62
N VAL A 167 -1.41 -4.15 -17.22
CA VAL A 167 -1.70 -5.43 -17.88
C VAL A 167 -0.65 -5.73 -18.95
N ASN A 168 -0.39 -4.76 -19.83
CA ASN A 168 0.61 -4.90 -20.90
C ASN A 168 2.02 -5.11 -20.35
N ALA A 169 2.41 -4.36 -19.30
CA ALA A 169 3.74 -4.49 -18.70
C ALA A 169 3.93 -5.85 -18.01
N ILE A 170 2.89 -6.42 -17.39
CA ILE A 170 2.94 -7.77 -16.82
C ILE A 170 3.16 -8.82 -17.92
N ASP A 171 2.42 -8.73 -19.03
CA ASP A 171 2.57 -9.65 -20.17
C ASP A 171 3.97 -9.57 -20.81
N GLU A 172 4.49 -8.35 -20.99
CA GLU A 172 5.84 -8.14 -21.51
C GLU A 172 6.91 -8.74 -20.58
N ILE A 173 6.75 -8.61 -19.26
CA ILE A 173 7.65 -9.24 -18.30
C ILE A 173 7.58 -10.77 -18.40
N PHE A 174 6.38 -11.35 -18.43
CA PHE A 174 6.20 -12.80 -18.53
C PHE A 174 6.69 -13.41 -19.84
N THR A 175 6.76 -12.63 -20.91
CA THR A 175 7.39 -13.06 -22.17
C THR A 175 8.92 -13.16 -22.06
N ARG A 176 9.52 -12.45 -21.10
CA ARG A 176 10.99 -12.35 -20.93
C ARG A 176 11.55 -13.26 -19.85
N ILE A 177 10.72 -13.77 -18.93
CA ILE A 177 11.14 -14.64 -17.83
C ILE A 177 10.67 -16.07 -18.03
#